data_AF-A0A961V392-F1
#
_entry.id   AF-A0A961V392-F1
#
_cell.length_a   1.000
_cell.length_b   1.000
_cell.length_c   1.000
_cell.angle_alpha   90.00
_cell.angle_beta   90.00
_cell.angle_gamma   90.00
#
_symmetry.space_group_name_H-M   'P 1'
#
loop_
_entity.id
_entity.type
_entity.pdbx_description
1 polymer ?
#
loop_
_entity_poly.entity_id
_entity_poly.type
_entity_poly.pdbx_seq_one_letter_code
_entity_poly.pdbx_strand_id
1 'polypeptide(L)'
;PGSATLGELRAAFAAAEAEIAGGISPRVAPFADVREAGGLLQRAGFALPVADSETLTVRYDTAFDLMRDLRRMGATNALADRSRTPLRRDMLMRMAAIYAERFSDPDGRIRASFEMIFLSGWAPHESQQKPLKPGSARMRLADVLMPPAKRND
;
A
#
# COMPACT_ATOMS: atom_id res chain seq x y z
N PRO A 1 -0.37 -1.43 7.12
CA PRO A 1 0.12 -1.69 5.75
C PRO A 1 -0.82 -1.06 4.72
N GLY A 2 -0.27 -0.61 3.59
CA GLY A 2 -1.00 0.00 2.48
C GLY A 2 -1.40 -0.98 1.38
N SER A 3 -2.23 -0.52 0.44
CA SER A 3 -2.87 -1.28 -0.64
C SER A 3 -1.88 -2.04 -1.54
N ALA A 4 -0.67 -1.53 -1.73
CA ALA A 4 0.38 -2.17 -2.53
C ALA A 4 1.05 -3.37 -1.83
N THR A 5 0.76 -3.59 -0.54
CA THR A 5 1.34 -4.69 0.24
C THR A 5 0.92 -6.07 -0.33
N LEU A 6 1.92 -6.93 -0.53
CA LEU A 6 1.78 -8.32 -0.97
C LEU A 6 0.99 -8.48 -2.28
N GLY A 7 1.09 -7.52 -3.19
CA GLY A 7 0.42 -7.55 -4.48
C GLY A 7 0.82 -8.78 -5.31
N GLU A 8 2.10 -9.14 -5.30
CA GLU A 8 2.66 -10.28 -6.02
C GLU A 8 2.08 -11.60 -5.48
N LEU A 9 2.05 -11.77 -4.16
CA LEU A 9 1.49 -12.96 -3.51
C LEU A 9 0.00 -13.11 -3.81
N ARG A 10 -0.75 -12.00 -3.75
CA ARG A 10 -2.18 -11.95 -4.06
C ARG A 10 -2.44 -12.41 -5.51
N ALA A 11 -1.68 -11.87 -6.45
CA ALA A 11 -1.79 -12.20 -7.86
C ALA A 11 -1.44 -13.67 -8.15
N ALA A 12 -0.37 -14.19 -7.55
CA ALA A 12 0.06 -15.59 -7.71
C ALA A 12 -0.99 -16.56 -7.18
N PHE A 13 -1.57 -16.29 -6.00
CA PHE A 13 -2.66 -17.10 -5.46
C PHE A 13 -3.91 -17.04 -6.33
N ALA A 14 -4.35 -15.84 -6.73
CA ALA A 14 -5.54 -15.69 -7.56
C ALA A 14 -5.42 -16.47 -8.88
N ALA A 15 -4.25 -16.44 -9.52
CA ALA A 15 -3.99 -17.21 -10.74
C ALA A 15 -4.00 -18.73 -10.49
N ALA A 16 -3.31 -19.21 -9.45
CA ALA A 16 -3.30 -20.63 -9.12
C ALA A 16 -4.69 -21.17 -8.77
N GLU A 17 -5.48 -20.39 -8.03
CA GLU A 17 -6.85 -20.78 -7.65
C GLU A 17 -7.82 -20.77 -8.83
N ALA A 18 -7.70 -19.79 -9.73
CA ALA A 18 -8.46 -19.78 -10.97
C ALA A 18 -8.18 -21.02 -11.84
N GLU A 19 -6.92 -21.47 -11.90
CA GLU A 19 -6.53 -22.65 -12.68
C GLU A 19 -6.99 -23.97 -12.06
N ILE A 20 -6.89 -24.12 -10.73
CA ILE A 20 -7.07 -25.43 -10.06
C ILE A 20 -8.46 -25.60 -9.44
N ALA A 21 -9.04 -24.54 -8.88
CA ALA A 21 -10.24 -24.62 -8.05
C ALA A 21 -11.50 -24.03 -8.72
N GLY A 22 -11.35 -23.35 -9.87
CA GLY A 22 -12.48 -22.71 -10.56
C GLY A 22 -13.10 -21.54 -9.79
N GLY A 23 -12.38 -20.98 -8.81
CA GLY A 23 -12.82 -19.88 -7.97
C GLY A 23 -11.65 -19.29 -7.19
N ILE A 24 -11.85 -18.14 -6.55
CA ILE A 24 -10.79 -17.41 -5.82
C ILE A 24 -11.19 -17.29 -4.35
N SER A 25 -10.25 -17.55 -3.44
CA SER A 25 -10.39 -17.32 -2.01
C SER A 25 -9.60 -16.07 -1.60
N PRO A 26 -10.06 -15.26 -0.64
CA PRO A 26 -9.29 -14.11 -0.19
C PRO A 26 -8.07 -14.59 0.63
N ARG A 27 -6.91 -14.74 -0.03
CA ARG A 27 -5.66 -15.22 0.58
C ARG A 27 -4.84 -14.14 1.25
N VAL A 28 -4.90 -12.92 0.71
CA VAL A 28 -4.22 -11.73 1.22
C VAL A 28 -5.29 -10.72 1.65
N ALA A 29 -5.11 -10.12 2.82
CA ALA A 29 -6.05 -9.12 3.33
C ALA A 29 -6.18 -7.92 2.38
N PRO A 30 -7.36 -7.27 2.30
CA PRO A 30 -7.44 -5.91 1.78
C PRO A 30 -6.69 -4.99 2.75
N PHE A 31 -5.86 -4.10 2.19
CA PHE A 31 -5.14 -3.09 2.95
C PHE A 31 -5.69 -1.71 2.59
N ALA A 32 -5.56 -0.75 3.50
CA ALA A 32 -6.09 0.60 3.30
C ALA A 32 -5.29 1.36 2.23
N ASP A 33 -5.96 2.24 1.50
CA ASP A 33 -5.30 3.24 0.67
C ASP A 33 -4.82 4.44 1.52
N VAL A 34 -3.70 5.06 1.13
CA VAL A 34 -3.13 6.23 1.85
C VAL A 34 -4.13 7.39 1.95
N ARG A 35 -4.96 7.61 0.92
CA ARG A 35 -5.99 8.66 0.92
C ARG A 35 -7.11 8.33 1.89
N GLU A 36 -7.54 7.08 1.93
CA GLU A 36 -8.57 6.63 2.87
C GLU A 36 -8.10 6.74 4.31
N ALA A 37 -6.82 6.42 4.55
CA ALA A 37 -6.16 6.58 5.83
C ALA A 37 -6.08 8.05 6.27
N GLY A 38 -5.73 8.96 5.37
CA GLY A 38 -5.80 10.41 5.64
C GLY A 38 -7.23 10.91 5.90
N GLY A 39 -8.21 10.38 5.17
CA GLY A 39 -9.63 10.65 5.42
C GLY A 39 -10.10 10.15 6.80
N LEU A 40 -9.56 9.03 7.29
CA LEU A 40 -9.84 8.52 8.63
C LEU A 40 -9.39 9.49 9.73
N LEU A 41 -8.21 10.12 9.58
CA LEU A 41 -7.74 11.14 10.53
C LEU A 41 -8.72 12.32 10.64
N GLN A 42 -9.23 12.79 9.50
CA GLN A 42 -10.21 13.90 9.48
C GLN A 42 -11.51 13.50 10.19
N ARG A 43 -12.02 12.29 9.92
CA ARG A 43 -13.23 11.79 10.58
C ARG A 43 -13.04 11.53 12.07
N ALA A 44 -11.83 11.19 12.48
CA ALA A 44 -11.45 11.07 13.88
C ALA A 44 -11.26 12.43 14.59
N GLY A 45 -11.40 13.56 13.88
CA GLY A 45 -11.35 14.90 14.45
C GLY A 45 -9.95 15.52 14.54
N PHE A 46 -8.94 14.92 13.89
CA PHE A 46 -7.61 15.53 13.81
C PHE A 46 -7.59 16.68 12.80
N ALA A 47 -6.90 17.75 13.17
CA ALA A 47 -6.60 18.88 12.30
C ALA A 47 -5.27 18.67 11.56
N LEU A 48 -5.11 19.32 10.41
CA LEU A 48 -3.89 19.30 9.59
C LEU A 48 -3.38 17.86 9.32
N PRO A 49 -4.22 16.95 8.79
CA PRO A 49 -3.81 15.58 8.54
C PRO A 49 -2.77 15.52 7.43
N VAL A 50 -1.69 14.80 7.68
CA VAL A 50 -0.69 14.44 6.69
C VAL A 50 -0.66 12.92 6.59
N ALA A 51 -0.81 12.42 5.37
CA ALA A 51 -0.71 11.00 5.05
C ALA A 51 0.29 10.85 3.93
N ASP A 52 1.30 10.01 4.15
CA ASP A 52 2.23 9.57 3.10
C ASP A 52 2.35 8.05 3.13
N SER A 53 3.02 7.50 2.11
CA SER A 53 3.40 6.10 2.13
C SER A 53 4.76 5.87 1.49
N GLU A 54 5.43 4.82 1.96
CA GLU A 54 6.68 4.31 1.41
C GLU A 54 6.51 2.83 1.09
N THR A 55 6.95 2.40 -0.09
CA THR A 55 6.94 0.99 -0.49
C THR A 55 8.34 0.41 -0.39
N LEU A 56 8.49 -0.62 0.44
CA LEU A 56 9.70 -1.43 0.54
C LEU A 56 9.52 -2.74 -0.24
N THR A 57 10.38 -2.99 -1.22
CA THR A 57 10.44 -4.28 -1.91
C THR A 57 11.52 -5.15 -1.26
N VAL A 58 11.12 -6.29 -0.69
CA VAL A 58 12.02 -7.28 -0.09
C VAL A 58 12.17 -8.47 -1.04
N ARG A 59 13.37 -9.06 -1.08
CA ARG A 59 13.71 -10.18 -1.96
C ARG A 59 13.85 -11.47 -1.15
N TYR A 60 13.19 -12.53 -1.57
CA TYR A 60 13.21 -13.86 -0.93
C TYR A 60 13.67 -14.92 -1.92
N ASP A 61 14.29 -15.98 -1.41
CA ASP A 61 14.76 -17.08 -2.26
C ASP A 61 13.57 -17.86 -2.81
N THR A 62 12.51 -18.05 -2.00
CA THR A 62 11.27 -18.70 -2.44
C THR A 62 10.03 -18.07 -1.81
N ALA A 63 8.85 -18.34 -2.41
CA ALA A 63 7.56 -18.01 -1.81
C ALA A 63 7.36 -18.65 -0.43
N PHE A 64 8.02 -19.78 -0.16
CA PHE A 64 7.94 -20.46 1.13
C PHE A 64 8.68 -19.71 2.25
N ASP A 65 9.79 -19.05 1.91
CA ASP A 65 10.53 -18.23 2.86
C ASP A 65 9.73 -16.98 3.22
N LEU A 66 9.13 -16.32 2.23
CA LEU A 66 8.17 -15.24 2.45
C LEU A 66 7.01 -15.69 3.37
N MET A 67 6.35 -16.81 3.06
CA MET A 67 5.24 -17.31 3.88
C MET A 67 5.67 -17.67 5.32
N ARG A 68 6.91 -18.12 5.50
CA ARG A 68 7.48 -18.41 6.83
C ARG A 68 7.63 -17.13 7.64
N ASP A 69 8.15 -16.07 7.04
CA ASP A 69 8.33 -14.79 7.71
C ASP A 69 6.99 -14.09 7.98
N LEU A 70 6.04 -14.14 7.03
CA LEU A 70 4.67 -13.68 7.26
C LEU A 70 4.03 -14.37 8.47
N ARG A 71 4.25 -15.69 8.64
CA ARG A 71 3.77 -16.42 9.82
C ARG A 71 4.45 -15.95 11.11
N ARG A 72 5.76 -15.72 11.08
CA ARG A 72 6.52 -15.22 12.25
C ARG A 72 6.11 -13.80 12.66
N MET A 73 5.75 -12.96 11.69
CA MET A 73 5.22 -11.61 11.93
C MET A 73 3.77 -11.61 12.42
N GLY A 74 3.10 -12.77 12.51
CA GLY A 74 1.67 -12.83 12.81
C GLY A 74 0.77 -12.37 11.65
N ALA A 75 1.33 -12.11 10.47
CA ALA A 75 0.62 -11.69 9.26
C ALA A 75 -0.07 -12.88 8.55
N THR A 76 -0.74 -13.72 9.33
CA THR A 76 -1.55 -14.83 8.81
C THR A 76 -2.96 -14.35 8.44
N ASN A 77 -3.67 -15.13 7.62
CA ASN A 77 -4.98 -14.74 7.12
C ASN A 77 -6.06 -14.77 8.22
N ALA A 78 -6.50 -13.59 8.64
CA ALA A 78 -7.52 -13.38 9.69
C ALA A 78 -8.93 -13.06 9.15
N LEU A 79 -9.16 -13.17 7.83
CA LEU A 79 -10.46 -12.83 7.23
C LEU A 79 -11.55 -13.83 7.63
N ALA A 80 -12.76 -13.32 7.89
CA ALA A 80 -13.92 -14.15 8.23
C ALA A 80 -14.30 -15.10 7.07
N ASP A 81 -14.30 -14.59 5.84
CA ASP A 81 -14.69 -15.31 4.63
C ASP A 81 -13.52 -16.11 4.00
N ARG A 82 -12.43 -16.32 4.74
CA ARG A 82 -11.33 -17.15 4.26
C ARG A 82 -11.77 -18.59 4.10
N SER A 83 -11.18 -19.30 3.13
CA SER A 83 -11.33 -20.75 3.09
C SER A 83 -10.80 -21.37 4.39
N ARG A 84 -11.63 -22.18 5.05
CA ARG A 84 -11.26 -22.96 6.25
C ARG A 84 -10.63 -24.31 5.89
N THR A 85 -10.67 -24.68 4.62
CA THR A 85 -10.01 -25.88 4.11
C THR A 85 -8.51 -25.65 4.05
N PRO A 86 -7.69 -26.57 4.59
CA PRO A 86 -6.24 -26.50 4.44
C PRO A 86 -5.82 -26.37 2.97
N LEU A 87 -4.79 -25.57 2.72
CA LEU A 87 -4.29 -25.37 1.37
C LEU A 87 -3.69 -26.68 0.84
N ARG A 88 -4.16 -27.13 -0.33
CA ARG A 88 -3.66 -28.35 -0.98
C ARG A 88 -2.24 -28.13 -1.49
N ARG A 89 -1.45 -29.21 -1.51
CA ARG A 89 -0.04 -29.17 -1.94
C ARG A 89 0.12 -28.72 -3.39
N ASP A 90 -0.71 -29.22 -4.29
CA ASP A 90 -0.70 -28.86 -5.71
C ASP A 90 -0.97 -27.36 -5.93
N MET A 91 -1.96 -26.81 -5.21
CA MET A 91 -2.25 -25.38 -5.20
C MET A 91 -1.03 -24.55 -4.77
N LEU A 92 -0.40 -24.96 -3.66
CA LEU A 92 0.74 -24.23 -3.11
C LEU A 92 1.96 -24.27 -4.04
N MET A 93 2.23 -25.43 -4.65
CA MET A 93 3.30 -25.56 -5.65
C MET A 93 3.01 -24.76 -6.90
N ARG A 94 1.76 -24.73 -7.36
CA ARG A 94 1.38 -23.94 -8.54
C ARG A 94 1.48 -22.44 -8.28
N MET A 95 1.01 -21.97 -7.13
CA MET A 95 1.18 -20.58 -6.70
C MET A 95 2.67 -20.20 -6.67
N ALA A 96 3.53 -21.04 -6.07
CA ALA A 96 4.96 -20.76 -6.00
C ALA A 96 5.60 -20.69 -7.40
N ALA A 97 5.21 -21.58 -8.33
CA ALA A 97 5.68 -21.55 -9.70
C ALA A 97 5.26 -20.26 -10.43
N ILE A 98 3.98 -19.86 -10.32
CA ILE A 98 3.47 -18.62 -10.92
C ILE A 98 4.18 -17.40 -10.32
N TYR A 99 4.41 -17.41 -9.02
CA TYR A 99 5.12 -16.34 -8.33
C TYR A 99 6.52 -16.19 -8.92
N ALA A 100 7.26 -17.30 -8.99
CA ALA A 100 8.62 -17.31 -9.54
C ALA A 100 8.64 -16.85 -11.01
N GLU A 101 7.71 -17.30 -11.84
CA GLU A 101 7.61 -16.93 -13.25
C GLU A 101 7.39 -15.43 -13.45
N ARG A 102 6.53 -14.80 -12.63
CA ARG A 102 6.07 -13.42 -12.85
C ARG A 102 6.84 -12.37 -12.07
N PHE A 103 7.40 -12.74 -10.93
CA PHE A 103 7.91 -11.78 -9.94
C PHE A 103 9.33 -12.08 -9.46
N SER A 104 10.04 -13.00 -10.10
CA SER A 104 11.49 -13.16 -9.87
C SER A 104 12.30 -12.09 -10.59
N ASP A 105 13.42 -11.75 -10.00
CA ASP A 105 14.49 -11.01 -10.65
C ASP A 105 15.44 -11.96 -11.42
N PRO A 106 16.39 -11.44 -12.22
CA PRO A 106 17.29 -12.28 -13.02
C PRO A 106 18.15 -13.29 -12.23
N ASP A 107 18.35 -13.09 -10.92
CA ASP A 107 19.07 -14.03 -10.05
C ASP A 107 18.16 -15.11 -9.45
N GLY A 108 16.88 -15.16 -9.85
CA GLY A 108 15.90 -16.17 -9.44
C GLY A 108 15.20 -15.88 -8.11
N ARG A 109 15.51 -14.77 -7.42
CA ARG A 109 14.84 -14.41 -6.16
C ARG A 109 13.53 -13.69 -6.44
N ILE A 110 12.49 -14.00 -5.67
CA ILE A 110 11.17 -13.38 -5.78
C ILE A 110 11.10 -12.05 -5.03
N ARG A 111 10.31 -11.12 -5.54
CA ARG A 111 10.01 -9.84 -4.88
C ARG A 111 8.73 -9.90 -4.08
N ALA A 112 8.70 -9.23 -2.93
CA ALA A 112 7.49 -9.00 -2.14
C ALA A 112 7.46 -7.52 -1.73
N SER A 113 6.40 -6.82 -2.12
CA SER A 113 6.24 -5.40 -1.80
C SER A 113 5.47 -5.21 -0.50
N PHE A 114 5.94 -4.29 0.35
CA PHE A 114 5.32 -3.90 1.61
C PHE A 114 5.16 -2.39 1.63
N GLU A 115 3.93 -1.91 1.70
CA GLU A 115 3.64 -0.49 1.80
C GLU A 115 3.41 -0.10 3.26
N MET A 116 4.18 0.88 3.72
CA MET A 116 4.09 1.50 5.03
C MET A 116 3.37 2.83 4.85
N ILE A 117 2.24 3.00 5.54
CA ILE A 117 1.51 4.27 5.55
C ILE A 117 1.90 5.00 6.83
N PHE A 118 2.33 6.26 6.68
CA PHE A 118 2.61 7.14 7.80
C PHE A 118 1.49 8.17 7.92
N LEU A 119 0.96 8.31 9.13
CA LEU A 119 -0.16 9.18 9.43
C LEU A 119 0.24 10.11 10.57
N SER A 120 0.09 11.41 10.34
CA SER A 120 0.23 12.41 11.39
C SER A 120 -0.91 13.42 11.33
N GLY A 121 -1.29 13.92 12.49
CA GLY A 121 -2.37 14.88 12.65
C GLY A 121 -2.29 15.52 14.02
N TRP A 122 -2.87 16.71 14.14
CA TRP A 122 -2.82 17.49 15.37
C TRP A 122 -4.18 17.48 16.06
N ALA A 123 -4.18 17.49 17.39
CA ALA A 123 -5.39 17.85 18.12
C ALA A 123 -5.82 19.27 17.71
N PRO A 124 -7.13 19.53 17.51
CA PRO A 124 -7.60 20.87 17.19
C PRO A 124 -7.14 21.90 18.23
N HIS A 125 -6.61 23.04 17.77
CA HIS A 125 -6.16 24.11 18.66
C HIS A 125 -6.37 25.49 18.01
N GLU A 126 -6.73 26.51 18.80
CA GLU A 126 -7.08 27.84 18.28
C GLU A 126 -5.92 28.55 17.56
N SER A 127 -4.68 28.24 17.94
CA SER A 127 -3.47 28.79 17.30
C SER A 127 -3.17 28.18 15.94
N GLN A 128 -3.90 27.14 15.51
CA GLN A 128 -3.70 26.55 14.19
C GLN A 128 -4.13 27.52 13.10
N GLN A 129 -3.36 27.55 12.01
CA GLN A 129 -3.62 28.43 10.88
C GLN A 129 -5.00 28.12 10.28
N LYS A 130 -5.84 29.16 10.20
CA LYS A 130 -7.14 29.07 9.53
C LYS A 130 -6.98 29.45 8.06
N PRO A 131 -7.63 28.73 7.13
CA PRO A 131 -7.68 29.15 5.73
C PRO A 131 -8.18 30.59 5.63
N LEU A 132 -7.54 31.37 4.77
CA LEU A 132 -8.01 32.72 4.46
C LEU A 132 -9.39 32.67 3.79
N LYS A 133 -10.17 33.73 3.97
CA LYS A 133 -11.47 33.84 3.29
C LYS A 133 -11.24 33.84 1.77
N PRO A 134 -12.07 33.13 0.98
CA PRO A 134 -12.00 33.23 -0.48
C PRO A 134 -12.03 34.69 -0.93
N GLY A 135 -11.14 35.06 -1.86
CA GLY A 135 -11.00 36.44 -2.35
C GLY A 135 -10.13 37.38 -1.51
N SER A 136 -9.60 36.95 -0.36
CA SER A 136 -8.73 37.80 0.47
C SER A 136 -7.23 37.67 0.13
N ALA A 137 -6.90 37.27 -1.10
CA ALA A 137 -5.51 37.17 -1.55
C ALA A 137 -4.88 38.58 -1.62
N ARG A 138 -3.73 38.77 -0.97
CA ARG A 138 -3.02 40.07 -0.92
C ARG A 138 -1.95 40.24 -2.00
N MET A 139 -1.57 39.15 -2.66
CA MET A 139 -0.50 39.12 -3.67
C MET A 139 -0.86 38.11 -4.75
N ARG A 140 -0.45 38.36 -6.00
CA ARG A 140 -0.67 37.42 -7.10
C ARG A 140 0.43 36.37 -7.07
N LEU A 141 0.05 35.10 -7.28
CA LEU A 141 1.01 33.99 -7.29
C LEU A 141 2.11 34.16 -8.36
N ALA A 142 1.79 34.81 -9.48
CA ALA A 142 2.73 35.13 -10.54
C ALA A 142 3.90 36.00 -10.07
N ASP A 143 3.67 36.91 -9.12
CA ASP A 143 4.67 37.84 -8.60
C ASP A 143 5.74 37.11 -7.74
N VAL A 144 5.44 35.90 -7.26
CA VAL A 144 6.34 35.05 -6.47
C VAL A 144 7.04 34.00 -7.33
N LEU A 145 6.34 33.45 -8.32
CA LEU A 145 6.84 32.32 -9.11
C LEU A 145 7.62 32.74 -10.36
N MET A 146 7.39 33.95 -10.89
CA MET A 146 8.09 34.42 -12.08
C MET A 146 9.34 35.23 -11.72
N PRO A 147 10.48 34.99 -12.39
CA PRO A 147 11.65 35.86 -12.24
C PRO A 147 11.32 37.28 -12.71
N PRO A 148 11.94 38.32 -12.12
CA PRO A 148 11.66 39.71 -12.49
C PRO A 148 11.94 39.92 -13.99
N ALA A 149 10.99 40.52 -14.69
CA ALA A 149 11.12 40.81 -16.12
C ALA A 149 12.37 41.64 -16.37
N LYS A 150 13.28 41.14 -17.22
CA LYS A 150 14.44 41.92 -17.68
C LYS A 150 13.93 43.16 -18.41
N ARG A 151 14.21 44.32 -17.84
CA ARG A 151 14.01 45.61 -18.51
C ARG A 151 15.05 45.70 -19.60
N ASN A 152 14.62 45.64 -20.87
CA ASN A 152 15.49 46.00 -21.98
C ASN A 152 15.55 47.53 -21.99
N ASP A 153 16.70 48.07 -21.59
CA ASP A 153 17.09 49.44 -21.88
C ASP A 153 17.58 49.52 -23.34
#